data_AF-A0A847ECQ4-F1
#
_entry.id   AF-A0A847ECQ4-F1
#
_cell.length_a   1.000
_cell.length_b   1.000
_cell.length_c   1.000
_cell.angle_alpha   90.00
_cell.angle_beta   90.00
_cell.angle_gamma   90.00
#
_symmetry.space_group_name_H-M   'P 1'
#
loop_
_entity.id
_entity.type
_entity.pdbx_description
1 polymer ?
#
loop_
_entity_poly.entity_id
_entity_poly.type
_entity_poly.pdbx_seq_one_letter_code
_entity_poly.pdbx_strand_id
1 'polypeptide(L)'
;MQLNEMQKFCKELLSKVTYPRVGTIIGLQEELGKLSEVIMDIEIYGKPFDKDRIEQKCSEVFFSFIDLCNSYDIELDNVSKNRIEEMKKKINKWEKEHGETLQDKRKKFD
;
A
#
# COMPACT_ATOMS: atom_id res chain seq x y z
N MET A 1 17.00 -3.01 -4.24
CA MET A 1 16.96 -1.57 -3.94
C MET A 1 16.26 -1.42 -2.60
N GLN A 2 16.87 -0.71 -1.65
CA GLN A 2 16.26 -0.40 -0.35
C GLN A 2 15.13 0.64 -0.54
N LEU A 3 14.26 0.79 0.46
CA LEU A 3 13.09 1.69 0.37
C LEU A 3 13.50 3.16 0.14
N ASN A 4 14.52 3.64 0.86
CA ASN A 4 15.11 4.96 0.65
C ASN A 4 15.72 5.15 -0.75
N GLU A 5 16.44 4.15 -1.27
CA GLU A 5 17.05 4.18 -2.60
C GLU A 5 15.96 4.26 -3.67
N MET A 6 14.91 3.47 -3.51
CA MET A 6 13.76 3.46 -4.41
C MET A 6 13.01 4.78 -4.37
N GLN A 7 12.79 5.34 -3.18
CA GLN A 7 12.13 6.63 -3.02
C GLN A 7 12.91 7.76 -3.73
N LYS A 8 14.24 7.81 -3.55
CA LYS A 8 15.12 8.76 -4.23
C LYS A 8 15.13 8.57 -5.74
N PHE A 9 15.27 7.32 -6.18
CA PHE A 9 15.23 6.96 -7.60
C PHE A 9 13.92 7.42 -8.26
N CYS A 10 12.77 7.22 -7.60
CA CYS A 10 11.47 7.70 -8.11
C CYS A 10 11.41 9.22 -8.17
N LYS A 11 11.90 9.92 -7.13
CA LYS A 11 11.94 11.40 -7.11
C LYS A 11 12.75 11.95 -8.28
N GLU A 12 13.89 11.33 -8.59
CA GLU A 12 14.74 11.71 -9.73
C GLU A 12 14.08 11.39 -11.08
N LEU A 13 13.58 10.16 -11.23
CA LEU A 13 12.94 9.68 -12.45
C LEU A 13 11.72 10.54 -12.84
N LEU A 14 10.90 10.91 -11.86
CA LEU A 14 9.66 11.64 -12.07
C LEU A 14 9.83 13.16 -12.06
N SER A 15 11.02 13.69 -11.74
CA SER A 15 11.26 15.13 -11.51
C SER A 15 10.72 16.11 -12.57
N LYS A 16 10.56 15.67 -13.83
CA LYS A 16 10.04 16.48 -14.94
C LYS A 16 8.55 16.28 -15.24
N VAL A 17 7.94 15.27 -14.64
CA VAL A 17 6.55 14.83 -14.88
C VAL A 17 5.74 14.69 -13.59
N THR A 18 6.33 15.01 -12.44
CA THR A 18 5.65 14.98 -11.14
C THR A 18 4.42 15.87 -11.17
N TYR A 19 3.29 15.31 -10.73
CA TYR A 19 2.06 16.07 -10.56
C TYR A 19 2.24 17.18 -9.51
N PRO A 20 1.41 18.24 -9.55
CA PRO A 20 1.23 19.10 -8.38
C PRO A 20 0.87 18.26 -7.14
N ARG A 21 1.19 18.74 -5.92
CA ARG A 21 0.91 18.02 -4.66
C ARG A 21 -0.52 17.48 -4.53
N VAL A 22 -1.51 18.22 -5.02
CA VAL A 22 -2.91 17.75 -4.99
C VAL A 22 -3.17 16.60 -5.99
N GLY A 23 -2.43 16.57 -7.09
CA GLY A 23 -2.52 15.51 -8.09
C GLY A 23 -1.96 14.18 -7.60
N THR A 24 -0.94 14.19 -6.74
CA THR A 24 -0.32 12.94 -6.23
C THR A 24 -1.29 12.14 -5.34
N ILE A 25 -2.10 12.80 -4.51
CA ILE A 25 -3.14 12.12 -3.73
C ILE A 25 -4.30 11.62 -4.60
N ILE A 26 -4.66 12.37 -5.65
CA ILE A 26 -5.68 11.94 -6.62
C ILE A 26 -5.19 10.70 -7.39
N GLY A 27 -3.93 10.70 -7.85
CA GLY A 27 -3.33 9.54 -8.52
C GLY A 27 -3.29 8.31 -7.62
N LEU A 28 -2.91 8.45 -6.35
CA LEU A 28 -2.99 7.36 -5.38
C LEU A 28 -4.41 6.79 -5.25
N GLN A 29 -5.41 7.66 -5.16
CA GLN A 29 -6.81 7.24 -5.07
C GLN A 29 -7.26 6.46 -6.33
N GLU A 30 -6.82 6.88 -7.51
CA GLU A 30 -7.11 6.18 -8.76
C GLU A 30 -6.54 4.75 -8.77
N GLU A 31 -5.28 4.59 -8.37
CA GLU A 31 -4.64 3.27 -8.32
C GLU A 31 -5.27 2.36 -7.26
N LEU A 32 -5.70 2.90 -6.12
CA LEU A 32 -6.46 2.16 -5.12
C LEU A 32 -7.81 1.68 -5.67
N GLY A 33 -8.47 2.51 -6.50
CA GLY A 33 -9.71 2.14 -7.20
C GLY A 33 -9.48 0.95 -8.14
N LYS A 34 -8.41 1.00 -8.96
CA LYS A 34 -8.05 -0.08 -9.88
C LYS A 34 -7.70 -1.37 -9.15
N LEU A 35 -6.96 -1.31 -8.04
CA LEU A 35 -6.68 -2.48 -7.22
C LEU A 35 -7.99 -3.07 -6.65
N SER A 36 -8.88 -2.22 -6.14
CA SER A 36 -10.18 -2.64 -5.60
C SER A 36 -11.02 -3.36 -6.65
N GLU A 37 -11.06 -2.84 -7.88
CA GLU A 37 -11.74 -3.48 -9.02
C GLU A 37 -11.19 -4.89 -9.29
N VAL A 38 -9.86 -5.05 -9.30
CA VAL A 38 -9.21 -6.36 -9.53
C VAL A 38 -9.57 -7.36 -8.43
N ILE A 39 -9.58 -6.94 -7.17
CA ILE A 39 -9.96 -7.82 -6.05
C ILE A 39 -11.46 -8.17 -6.13
N MET A 40 -12.33 -7.20 -6.40
CA MET A 40 -13.77 -7.47 -6.56
C MET A 40 -14.06 -8.42 -7.71
N ASP A 41 -13.38 -8.26 -8.84
CA ASP A 41 -13.44 -9.14 -9.99
C ASP A 41 -13.23 -10.61 -9.60
N ILE A 42 -12.22 -10.87 -8.77
CA ILE A 42 -11.83 -12.21 -8.33
C ILE A 42 -12.78 -12.70 -7.23
N GLU A 43 -12.89 -11.96 -6.14
CA GLU A 43 -13.56 -12.39 -4.91
C GLU A 43 -15.09 -12.35 -4.98
N ILE A 44 -15.66 -11.46 -5.81
CA ILE A 44 -17.12 -11.23 -5.88
C ILE A 44 -17.70 -11.69 -7.22
N TYR A 45 -17.03 -11.38 -8.33
CA TYR A 45 -17.54 -11.68 -9.67
C TYR A 45 -17.05 -13.01 -10.26
N GLY A 46 -16.26 -13.78 -9.48
CA GLY A 46 -15.86 -15.14 -9.83
C GLY A 46 -14.89 -15.22 -11.01
N LYS A 47 -14.16 -14.13 -11.30
CA LYS A 47 -13.06 -14.20 -12.29
C LYS A 47 -11.93 -15.07 -11.74
N PRO A 48 -11.19 -15.79 -12.60
CA PRO A 48 -10.05 -16.59 -12.17
C PRO A 48 -9.01 -15.74 -11.42
N PHE A 49 -8.38 -16.33 -10.41
CA PHE A 49 -7.28 -15.71 -9.70
C PHE A 49 -6.12 -15.40 -10.66
N ASP A 50 -5.73 -14.14 -10.71
CA ASP A 50 -4.66 -13.62 -11.57
C ASP A 50 -3.63 -12.89 -10.70
N LYS A 51 -2.60 -13.63 -10.30
CA LYS A 51 -1.55 -13.14 -9.40
C LYS A 51 -0.78 -11.97 -10.02
N ASP A 52 -0.45 -12.07 -11.30
CA ASP A 52 0.38 -11.07 -11.99
C ASP A 52 -0.36 -9.73 -12.07
N ARG A 53 -1.69 -9.76 -12.33
CA ARG A 53 -2.52 -8.57 -12.33
C ARG A 53 -2.63 -7.93 -10.94
N ILE A 54 -2.73 -8.73 -9.87
CA ILE A 54 -2.70 -8.22 -8.49
C ILE A 54 -1.35 -7.60 -8.17
N GLU A 55 -0.24 -8.28 -8.48
CA GLU A 55 1.12 -7.77 -8.24
C GLU A 55 1.35 -6.44 -8.96
N GLN A 56 0.90 -6.33 -10.21
CA GLN A 56 0.94 -5.09 -10.97
C GLN A 56 0.18 -3.96 -10.25
N LYS A 57 -1.08 -4.18 -9.86
CA LYS A 57 -1.89 -3.13 -9.21
C LYS A 57 -1.36 -2.73 -7.83
N CYS A 58 -0.85 -3.70 -7.06
CA CYS A 58 -0.13 -3.41 -5.82
C CYS A 58 1.10 -2.53 -6.05
N SER A 59 1.87 -2.80 -7.12
CA SER A 59 3.03 -1.99 -7.49
C SER A 59 2.62 -0.57 -7.86
N GLU A 60 1.59 -0.39 -8.68
CA GLU A 60 1.07 0.92 -9.07
C GLU A 60 0.61 1.76 -7.86
N VAL A 61 -0.14 1.16 -6.93
CA VAL A 61 -0.52 1.80 -5.65
C VAL A 61 0.72 2.21 -4.85
N PHE A 62 1.68 1.30 -4.73
CA PHE A 62 2.87 1.54 -3.94
C PHE A 62 3.73 2.69 -4.49
N PHE A 63 3.94 2.75 -5.81
CA PHE A 63 4.68 3.85 -6.42
C PHE A 63 3.93 5.17 -6.40
N SER A 64 2.60 5.17 -6.52
CA SER A 64 1.78 6.37 -6.31
C SER A 64 1.87 6.89 -4.87
N PHE A 65 1.96 5.99 -3.89
CA PHE A 65 2.18 6.39 -2.49
C PHE A 65 3.59 6.98 -2.27
N ILE A 66 4.62 6.41 -2.91
CA ILE A 66 5.98 7.00 -2.90
C ILE A 66 5.97 8.41 -3.49
N ASP A 67 5.29 8.63 -4.62
CA ASP A 67 5.21 9.95 -5.25
C ASP A 67 4.50 10.97 -4.34
N LEU A 68 3.40 10.56 -3.68
CA LEU A 68 2.76 11.36 -2.65
C LEU A 68 3.74 11.74 -1.54
N CYS A 69 4.45 10.78 -0.94
CA CYS A 69 5.42 11.07 0.12
C CYS A 69 6.54 12.00 -0.35
N ASN A 70 7.06 11.80 -1.56
CA ASN A 70 8.07 12.67 -2.17
C ASN A 70 7.57 14.11 -2.33
N SER A 71 6.31 14.30 -2.71
CA SER A 71 5.73 15.64 -2.90
C SER A 71 5.60 16.46 -1.61
N TYR A 72 5.63 15.80 -0.45
CA TYR A 72 5.61 16.40 0.89
C TYR A 72 6.94 16.25 1.65
N ASP A 73 8.00 15.81 0.97
CA ASP A 73 9.34 15.56 1.57
C ASP A 73 9.30 14.64 2.80
N ILE A 74 8.46 13.60 2.75
CA ILE A 74 8.34 12.59 3.81
C ILE A 74 9.35 11.47 3.57
N GLU A 75 10.27 11.25 4.51
CA GLU A 75 11.26 10.17 4.46
C GLU A 75 10.66 8.83 4.94
N LEU A 76 10.40 7.91 3.99
CA LEU A 76 9.65 6.69 4.26
C LEU A 76 10.33 5.75 5.26
N ASP A 77 11.66 5.64 5.22
CA ASP A 77 12.42 4.78 6.14
C ASP A 77 12.19 5.16 7.61
N ASN A 78 12.21 6.46 7.90
CA ASN A 78 12.08 6.96 9.27
C ASN A 78 10.67 6.76 9.80
N VAL A 79 9.65 7.11 9.01
CA VAL A 79 8.24 6.92 9.41
C VAL A 79 7.89 5.43 9.55
N SER A 80 8.45 4.57 8.70
CA SER A 80 8.23 3.13 8.75
C SER A 80 8.83 2.50 10.01
N LYS A 81 10.07 2.86 10.37
CA LYS A 81 10.72 2.41 11.60
C LYS A 81 9.91 2.81 12.84
N ASN A 82 9.49 4.07 12.92
CA ASN A 82 8.67 4.56 14.03
C ASN A 82 7.36 3.79 14.14
N ARG A 83 6.68 3.56 13.01
CA ARG A 83 5.43 2.81 12.96
C ARG A 83 5.60 1.36 13.42
N ILE A 84 6.67 0.69 13.01
CA ILE A 84 6.97 -0.69 13.43
C ILE A 84 7.16 -0.77 14.95
N GLU A 85 7.90 0.15 15.54
CA GLU A 85 8.10 0.18 16.99
C GLU A 85 6.81 0.43 17.77
N GLU A 86 5.91 1.28 17.25
CA GLU A 86 4.57 1.45 17.82
C GLU A 86 3.73 0.17 17.73
N MET A 87 3.79 -0.54 16.60
CA MET A 87 3.06 -1.78 16.40
C MET A 87 3.56 -2.87 17.35
N LYS A 88 4.88 -3.02 17.52
CA LYS A 88 5.47 -3.99 18.47
C LYS A 88 4.94 -3.81 19.89
N LYS A 89 4.74 -2.57 20.35
CA LYS A 89 4.18 -2.28 21.67
C LYS A 89 2.73 -2.71 21.82
N LYS A 90 1.97 -2.77 20.72
CA LYS A 90 0.53 -3.01 20.69
C LYS A 90 0.15 -4.43 20.25
N ILE A 91 1.05 -5.16 19.59
CA ILE A 91 0.70 -6.42 18.94
C ILE A 91 0.19 -7.49 19.91
N ASN A 92 0.81 -7.61 21.09
CA ASN A 92 0.36 -8.53 22.15
C ASN A 92 -1.04 -8.18 22.67
N LYS A 93 -1.40 -6.89 22.65
CA LYS A 93 -2.73 -6.43 23.04
C LYS A 93 -3.75 -6.79 21.96
N TRP A 94 -3.45 -6.49 20.68
CA TRP A 94 -4.33 -6.83 19.56
C TRP A 94 -4.56 -8.33 19.41
N GLU A 95 -3.54 -9.15 19.66
CA GLU A 95 -3.66 -10.61 19.65
C GLU A 95 -4.65 -11.08 20.72
N LYS A 96 -4.53 -10.57 21.96
CA LYS A 96 -5.47 -10.90 23.04
C LYS A 96 -6.89 -10.40 22.77
N GLU A 97 -7.04 -9.21 22.20
CA GLU A 97 -8.36 -8.59 21.99
C GLU A 97 -9.09 -9.14 20.76
N HIS A 98 -8.36 -9.55 19.72
CA HIS A 98 -8.94 -9.82 18.40
C HIS A 98 -8.47 -11.12 17.75
N GLY A 99 -7.44 -11.79 18.27
CA GLY A 99 -6.76 -12.92 17.61
C GLY A 99 -7.71 -14.07 17.25
N GLU A 100 -8.47 -14.56 18.22
CA GLU A 100 -9.44 -15.66 18.02
C GLU A 100 -10.53 -15.26 17.02
N THR A 101 -11.15 -14.09 17.21
CA THR A 101 -12.16 -13.56 16.28
C THR A 101 -11.62 -13.48 14.85
N LEU A 102 -10.42 -12.94 14.66
CA LEU A 102 -9.81 -12.82 13.32
C LEU A 102 -9.47 -14.18 12.70
N GLN A 103 -9.05 -15.17 13.49
CA GLN A 103 -8.84 -16.53 13.00
C GLN A 103 -10.15 -17.16 12.50
N ASP A 104 -11.25 -16.98 13.23
CA ASP A 104 -12.54 -17.51 12.80
C ASP A 104 -13.13 -16.77 11.60
N LYS A 105 -12.94 -15.46 11.50
CA LYS A 105 -13.38 -14.69 10.33
C LYS A 105 -12.63 -15.10 9.07
N ARG A 106 -11.33 -15.38 9.15
CA ARG A 106 -10.55 -15.89 8.01
C ARG A 106 -11.13 -17.18 7.46
N LYS A 107 -11.47 -18.17 8.29
CA LYS A 107 -12.12 -19.41 7.81
C LYS A 107 -13.44 -19.21 7.05
N LYS A 108 -14.11 -18.07 7.27
CA LYS A 108 -15.40 -17.77 6.65
C LYS A 108 -15.27 -16.94 5.38
N PHE A 109 -14.26 -16.08 5.30
CA PHE A 109 -14.14 -15.05 4.28
C PHE A 109 -12.91 -15.20 3.38
N ASP A 110 -11.91 -15.97 3.80
CA ASP A 110 -10.77 -16.43 3.01
C ASP A 110 -11.00 -17.90 2.62
#